data_AF-M6VST3-F1
#
_entry.id   AF-M6VST3-F1
#
_cell.length_a   1.000
_cell.length_b   1.000
_cell.length_c   1.000
_cell.angle_alpha   90.00
_cell.angle_beta   90.00
_cell.angle_gamma   90.00
#
_symmetry.space_group_name_H-M   'P 1'
#
loop_
_entity.id
_entity.type
_entity.pdbx_description
1 polymer ?
#
loop_
_entity_poly.entity_id
_entity_poly.type
_entity_poly.pdbx_seq_one_letter_code
_entity_poly.pdbx_strand_id
1 'polypeptide(L)'
;MESPESISSARRAIGFWSLGFIVVLLLFFLISAPFFALNGSYGVALFIAIPFSIGILAAFARSFYKRATLGEIFTITLLPGGILILGFLLIGKEGFICLLMAIPLAYVPLLIGACIGYNIQNRIWSKYLVVLIVLFFNISAHVFDRIDEGSQTNEVRTSIVVHSSSQNVWKKISSSFEFGEAKNFFFRNGVSYPISMKVVHKNGRRLLECEYTNGATSAFIGEFIENSVMNFKFPEPQVTMKETSFYGNVEPKHIRGRIWASFGEFRLIPVGNGEVKIEATTRYSNGLGPKFYWKLWSDYLIDEMHEHVLQRIKLEAEKTEELNQRG
;
A
#
# COMPACT_ATOMS: atom_id res chain seq x y z
N MET A 1 59.85 24.61 8.49
CA MET A 1 58.81 25.39 7.79
C MET A 1 58.32 24.55 6.64
N GLU A 2 57.13 23.95 6.77
CA GLU A 2 56.52 23.22 5.64
C GLU A 2 56.12 24.21 4.55
N SER A 3 56.35 23.83 3.29
CA SER A 3 56.01 24.67 2.14
C SER A 3 54.49 24.94 2.08
N PRO A 4 54.05 26.12 1.59
CA PRO A 4 52.62 26.42 1.43
C PRO A 4 51.85 25.38 0.59
N GLU A 5 52.53 24.73 -0.37
CA GLU A 5 51.95 23.69 -1.22
C GLU A 5 51.66 22.39 -0.47
N SER A 6 52.56 21.93 0.42
CA SER A 6 52.36 20.71 1.22
C SER A 6 51.23 20.86 2.24
N ILE A 7 51.05 22.06 2.80
CA ILE A 7 49.92 22.39 3.69
C ILE A 7 48.61 22.40 2.88
N SER A 8 48.62 22.87 1.63
CA SER A 8 47.43 22.89 0.77
C SER A 8 47.00 21.49 0.32
N SER A 9 47.95 20.61 0.00
CA SER A 9 47.68 19.22 -0.41
C SER A 9 47.20 18.38 0.78
N ALA A 10 47.78 18.56 1.96
CA ALA A 10 47.33 17.91 3.19
C ALA A 10 45.90 18.34 3.56
N ARG A 11 45.57 19.63 3.48
CA ARG A 11 44.19 20.13 3.71
C ARG A 11 43.18 19.57 2.71
N ARG A 12 43.56 19.45 1.42
CA ARG A 12 42.72 18.83 0.39
C ARG A 12 42.51 17.34 0.62
N ALA A 13 43.54 16.61 1.06
CA ALA A 13 43.43 15.20 1.42
C ALA A 13 42.53 15.00 2.64
N ILE A 14 42.72 15.79 3.71
CA ILE A 14 41.89 15.75 4.91
C ILE A 14 40.41 16.04 4.59
N GLY A 15 40.14 17.06 3.77
CA GLY A 15 38.78 17.40 3.34
C GLY A 15 38.11 16.32 2.48
N PHE A 16 38.89 15.54 1.74
CA PHE A 16 38.40 14.42 0.94
C PHE A 16 38.04 13.20 1.81
N TRP A 17 38.91 12.83 2.75
CA TRP A 17 38.66 11.72 3.68
C TRP A 17 37.50 12.02 4.63
N SER A 18 37.41 13.25 5.15
CA SER A 18 36.30 13.65 6.03
C SER A 18 34.95 13.59 5.31
N LEU A 19 34.89 14.04 4.05
CA LEU A 19 33.69 13.95 3.25
C LEU A 19 33.30 12.49 2.94
N GLY A 20 34.28 11.64 2.60
CA GLY A 20 34.03 10.20 2.39
C GLY A 20 33.45 9.53 3.63
N PHE A 21 34.02 9.83 4.81
CA PHE A 21 33.52 9.31 6.09
C PHE A 21 32.09 9.78 6.39
N ILE A 22 31.77 11.05 6.18
CA ILE A 22 30.41 11.60 6.34
C ILE A 22 29.42 10.87 5.44
N VAL A 23 29.78 10.63 4.17
CA VAL A 23 28.90 9.93 3.20
C VAL A 23 28.64 8.49 3.65
N VAL A 24 29.65 7.78 4.14
CA VAL A 24 29.49 6.41 4.65
C VAL A 24 28.59 6.37 5.88
N LEU A 25 28.80 7.28 6.84
CA LEU A 25 27.94 7.37 8.02
C LEU A 25 26.49 7.72 7.66
N LEU A 26 26.30 8.63 6.70
CA LEU A 26 24.98 9.02 6.25
C LEU A 26 24.27 7.89 5.50
N LEU A 27 24.98 7.12 4.67
CA LEU A 27 24.45 5.91 4.05
C LEU A 27 24.06 4.87 5.10
N PHE A 28 24.92 4.62 6.09
CA PHE A 28 24.60 3.70 7.19
C PHE A 28 23.36 4.16 7.97
N PHE A 29 23.26 5.46 8.27
CA PHE A 29 22.07 6.02 8.92
C PHE A 29 20.82 5.84 8.06
N LEU A 30 20.84 6.17 6.78
CA LEU A 30 19.68 6.05 5.89
C LEU A 30 19.24 4.60 5.67
N ILE A 31 20.17 3.65 5.67
CA ILE A 31 19.85 2.22 5.56
C ILE A 31 19.28 1.69 6.88
N SER A 32 19.79 2.17 8.01
CA SER A 32 19.38 1.67 9.34
C SER A 32 18.12 2.36 9.88
N ALA A 33 17.90 3.63 9.58
CA ALA A 33 16.80 4.45 10.07
C ALA A 33 15.41 3.84 9.81
N PRO A 34 15.11 3.28 8.62
CA PRO A 34 13.86 2.57 8.38
C PRO A 34 13.57 1.45 9.37
N PHE A 35 14.58 0.79 9.96
CA PHE A 35 14.38 -0.28 10.94
C PHE A 35 14.07 0.25 12.34
N PHE A 36 14.52 1.46 12.67
CA PHE A 36 14.26 2.16 13.93
C PHE A 36 12.97 3.00 13.90
N ALA A 37 12.63 3.55 12.73
CA ALA A 37 11.44 4.38 12.50
C ALA A 37 10.11 3.58 12.45
N LEU A 38 10.14 2.25 12.60
CA LEU A 38 8.98 1.36 12.54
C LEU A 38 7.97 1.52 13.68
N ASN A 39 8.11 2.56 14.50
CA ASN A 39 7.18 2.89 15.58
C ASN A 39 5.95 3.71 15.12
N GLY A 40 5.73 3.89 13.82
CA GLY A 40 4.36 4.19 13.35
C GLY A 40 4.20 5.08 12.11
N SER A 41 5.22 5.75 11.59
CA SER A 41 5.05 6.63 10.41
C SER A 41 5.52 5.96 9.12
N TYR A 42 4.58 5.68 8.21
CA TYR A 42 4.87 5.08 6.90
C TYR A 42 4.37 6.06 5.84
N GLY A 43 5.31 6.85 5.34
CA GLY A 43 5.02 8.00 4.49
C GLY A 43 6.06 8.24 3.40
N VAL A 44 6.03 9.45 2.85
CA VAL A 44 6.93 9.93 1.80
C VAL A 44 8.40 9.80 2.22
N ALA A 45 8.72 10.04 3.49
CA ALA A 45 10.10 9.93 3.96
C ALA A 45 10.65 8.51 3.78
N LEU A 46 9.85 7.50 4.20
CA LEU A 46 10.24 6.09 4.14
C LEU A 46 10.35 5.59 2.69
N PHE A 47 9.33 5.87 1.88
CA PHE A 47 9.22 5.24 0.57
C PHE A 47 9.86 6.04 -0.56
N ILE A 48 10.03 7.35 -0.43
CA ILE A 48 10.59 8.21 -1.48
C ILE A 48 11.91 8.83 -1.04
N ALA A 49 11.93 9.53 0.10
CA ALA A 49 13.08 10.36 0.47
C ALA A 49 14.34 9.54 0.76
N ILE A 50 14.19 8.48 1.56
CA ILE A 50 15.29 7.59 1.93
C ILE A 50 15.83 6.85 0.69
N PRO A 51 15.02 6.14 -0.12
CA PRO A 51 15.54 5.46 -1.31
C PRO A 51 16.21 6.42 -2.30
N PHE A 52 15.59 7.57 -2.58
CA PHE A 52 16.19 8.60 -3.43
C PHE A 52 17.56 9.07 -2.92
N SER A 53 17.68 9.30 -1.62
CA SER A 53 18.91 9.75 -0.99
C SER A 53 20.01 8.70 -1.00
N ILE A 54 19.64 7.44 -0.75
CA ILE A 54 20.56 6.29 -0.90
C ILE A 54 21.08 6.23 -2.34
N GLY A 55 20.21 6.44 -3.33
CA GLY A 55 20.60 6.48 -4.74
C GLY A 55 21.64 7.55 -5.04
N ILE A 56 21.37 8.80 -4.61
CA ILE A 56 22.31 9.92 -4.79
C ILE A 56 23.66 9.59 -4.16
N LEU A 57 23.66 9.16 -2.89
CA LEU A 57 24.89 8.92 -2.14
C LEU A 57 25.66 7.71 -2.65
N ALA A 58 24.99 6.63 -3.06
CA ALA A 58 25.66 5.44 -3.60
C ALA A 58 26.41 5.77 -4.90
N ALA A 59 25.76 6.47 -5.83
CA ALA A 59 26.38 6.93 -7.06
C ALA A 59 27.51 7.94 -6.79
N PHE A 60 27.28 8.90 -5.90
CA PHE A 60 28.27 9.90 -5.53
C PHE A 60 29.48 9.32 -4.80
N ALA A 61 29.27 8.37 -3.88
CA ALA A 61 30.34 7.73 -3.11
C ALA A 61 31.34 7.02 -4.03
N ARG A 62 30.86 6.46 -5.14
CA ARG A 62 31.73 5.80 -6.12
C ARG A 62 32.74 6.77 -6.73
N SER A 63 32.40 8.07 -6.81
CA SER A 63 33.28 9.13 -7.31
C SER A 63 34.55 9.38 -6.50
N PHE A 64 34.58 8.96 -5.23
CA PHE A 64 35.79 9.02 -4.41
C PHE A 64 36.85 8.02 -4.90
N TYR A 65 36.46 6.88 -5.46
CA TYR A 65 37.43 5.89 -5.95
C TYR A 65 37.71 6.04 -7.46
N LYS A 66 36.66 6.01 -8.28
CA LYS A 66 36.78 6.14 -9.75
C LYS A 66 35.47 6.64 -10.35
N ARG A 67 35.55 7.40 -11.44
CA ARG A 67 34.35 7.71 -12.24
C ARG A 67 33.69 6.42 -12.70
N ALA A 68 32.43 6.23 -12.31
CA ALA A 68 31.67 5.04 -12.67
C ALA A 68 30.94 5.27 -13.99
N THR A 69 30.70 4.20 -14.71
CA THR A 69 29.79 4.18 -15.86
C THR A 69 28.35 4.09 -15.40
N LEU A 70 27.41 4.43 -16.28
CA LEU A 70 25.98 4.37 -15.99
C LEU A 70 25.57 2.94 -15.56
N GLY A 71 26.03 1.90 -16.27
CA GLY A 71 25.75 0.51 -15.95
C GLY A 71 26.28 0.05 -14.58
N GLU A 72 27.49 0.46 -14.21
CA GLU A 72 28.05 0.16 -12.88
C GLU A 72 27.22 0.81 -11.75
N ILE A 73 26.71 2.02 -11.97
CA ILE A 73 25.86 2.70 -10.99
C ILE A 73 24.52 1.99 -10.82
N PHE A 74 23.91 1.52 -11.91
CA PHE A 74 22.70 0.70 -11.83
C PHE A 74 22.94 -0.54 -10.96
N THR A 75 23.99 -1.32 -11.22
CA THR A 75 24.28 -2.53 -10.43
C THR A 75 24.57 -2.23 -8.96
N ILE A 76 25.38 -1.20 -8.69
CA ILE A 76 25.76 -0.82 -7.32
C ILE A 76 24.55 -0.29 -6.53
N THR A 77 23.61 0.39 -7.18
CA THR A 77 22.44 1.00 -6.52
C THR A 77 21.35 -0.04 -6.22
N LEU A 78 21.20 -1.08 -7.04
CA LEU A 78 20.22 -2.15 -6.79
C LEU A 78 20.54 -2.96 -5.52
N LEU A 79 21.82 -3.12 -5.19
CA LEU A 79 22.27 -3.96 -4.07
C LEU A 79 21.78 -3.44 -2.70
N PRO A 80 21.96 -2.16 -2.32
CA PRO A 80 21.36 -1.60 -1.10
C PRO A 80 19.84 -1.72 -1.03
N GLY A 81 19.15 -1.53 -2.15
CA GLY A 81 17.70 -1.72 -2.22
C GLY A 81 17.31 -3.17 -1.93
N GLY A 82 18.05 -4.13 -2.47
CA GLY A 82 17.86 -5.56 -2.21
C GLY A 82 18.13 -5.93 -0.76
N ILE A 83 19.18 -5.36 -0.14
CA ILE A 83 19.47 -5.55 1.29
C ILE A 83 18.34 -5.02 2.16
N LEU A 84 17.80 -3.83 1.86
CA LEU A 84 16.69 -3.26 2.63
C LEU A 84 15.46 -4.16 2.55
N ILE A 85 15.09 -4.56 1.34
CA ILE A 85 14.00 -5.50 1.09
C ILE A 85 14.18 -6.80 1.87
N LEU A 86 15.36 -7.40 1.78
CA LEU A 86 15.67 -8.65 2.45
C LEU A 86 15.66 -8.47 3.97
N GLY A 87 16.18 -7.36 4.48
CA GLY A 87 16.13 -7.01 5.88
C GLY A 87 14.71 -6.89 6.41
N PHE A 88 13.79 -6.26 5.66
CA PHE A 88 12.38 -6.17 6.04
C PHE A 88 11.70 -7.55 6.09
N LEU A 89 12.00 -8.43 5.14
CA LEU A 89 11.51 -9.82 5.14
C LEU A 89 12.07 -10.62 6.32
N LEU A 90 13.38 -10.52 6.57
CA LEU A 90 14.08 -11.26 7.62
C LEU A 90 13.72 -10.80 9.03
N ILE A 91 13.23 -9.57 9.20
CA ILE A 91 12.77 -9.08 10.51
C ILE A 91 11.32 -9.51 10.78
N GLY A 92 10.62 -10.10 9.78
CA GLY A 92 9.27 -10.63 9.95
C GLY A 92 8.20 -9.58 10.25
N LYS A 93 8.51 -8.31 10.01
CA LYS A 93 7.60 -7.18 10.27
C LYS A 93 6.70 -6.88 9.07
N GLU A 94 7.12 -7.32 7.89
CA GLU A 94 6.46 -7.13 6.62
C GLU A 94 6.25 -8.50 5.96
N GLY A 95 5.11 -8.70 5.30
CA GLY A 95 4.93 -9.88 4.48
C GLY A 95 5.30 -9.62 3.02
N PHE A 96 5.30 -10.71 2.26
CA PHE A 96 5.86 -10.72 0.92
C PHE A 96 5.09 -9.84 -0.09
N ILE A 97 3.75 -9.77 0.01
CA ILE A 97 2.95 -9.00 -0.96
C ILE A 97 3.09 -7.50 -0.71
N CYS A 98 3.01 -7.03 0.54
CA CYS A 98 3.24 -5.63 0.88
C CYS A 98 4.56 -5.11 0.33
N LEU A 99 5.60 -5.93 0.45
CA LEU A 99 6.90 -5.63 -0.10
C LEU A 99 6.87 -5.55 -1.64
N LEU A 100 6.24 -6.52 -2.30
CA LEU A 100 6.08 -6.51 -3.76
C LEU A 100 5.36 -5.25 -4.22
N MET A 101 4.31 -4.84 -3.50
CA MET A 101 3.60 -3.58 -3.74
C MET A 101 4.47 -2.36 -3.44
N ALA A 102 5.42 -2.41 -2.52
CA ALA A 102 6.33 -1.30 -2.21
C ALA A 102 7.54 -1.19 -3.16
N ILE A 103 7.90 -2.24 -3.91
CA ILE A 103 9.08 -2.26 -4.80
C ILE A 103 9.08 -1.08 -5.79
N PRO A 104 8.00 -0.85 -6.59
CA PRO A 104 8.01 0.25 -7.55
C PRO A 104 8.20 1.61 -6.87
N LEU A 105 7.56 1.77 -5.71
CA LEU A 105 7.60 3.01 -4.94
C LEU A 105 9.00 3.29 -4.37
N ALA A 106 9.75 2.27 -3.98
CA ALA A 106 11.10 2.43 -3.45
C ALA A 106 12.18 2.51 -4.55
N TYR A 107 12.10 1.65 -5.58
CA TYR A 107 13.15 1.55 -6.60
C TYR A 107 13.12 2.70 -7.61
N VAL A 108 11.94 3.24 -7.95
CA VAL A 108 11.87 4.36 -8.90
C VAL A 108 12.60 5.60 -8.35
N PRO A 109 12.31 6.10 -7.13
CA PRO A 109 13.08 7.20 -6.53
C PRO A 109 14.55 6.87 -6.34
N LEU A 110 14.88 5.64 -5.95
CA LEU A 110 16.26 5.17 -5.80
C LEU A 110 17.07 5.32 -7.10
N LEU A 111 16.52 4.88 -8.23
CA LEU A 111 17.17 4.99 -9.54
C LEU A 111 17.27 6.43 -10.04
N ILE A 112 16.22 7.24 -9.81
CA ILE A 112 16.25 8.68 -10.12
C ILE A 112 17.36 9.37 -9.31
N GLY A 113 17.45 9.06 -8.01
CA GLY A 113 18.50 9.57 -7.15
C GLY A 113 19.90 9.18 -7.63
N ALA A 114 20.09 7.93 -8.03
CA ALA A 114 21.37 7.47 -8.58
C ALA A 114 21.75 8.17 -9.89
N CYS A 115 20.78 8.45 -10.77
CA CYS A 115 21.00 9.24 -11.98
C CYS A 115 21.46 10.67 -11.64
N ILE A 116 20.85 11.30 -10.64
CA ILE A 116 21.27 12.63 -10.17
C ILE A 116 22.67 12.57 -9.58
N GLY A 117 22.95 11.60 -8.71
CA GLY A 117 24.29 11.40 -8.12
C GLY A 117 25.38 11.19 -9.18
N TYR A 118 25.08 10.44 -10.24
CA TYR A 118 25.97 10.26 -11.40
C TYR A 118 26.26 11.58 -12.12
N ASN A 119 25.23 12.39 -12.37
CA ASN A 119 25.40 13.68 -13.02
C ASN A 119 26.22 14.66 -12.17
N ILE A 120 26.03 14.65 -10.84
CA ILE A 120 26.79 15.49 -9.91
C ILE A 120 28.27 15.09 -9.90
N GLN A 121 28.57 13.79 -9.93
CA GLN A 121 29.94 13.27 -10.03
C GLN A 121 30.70 13.81 -11.25
N ASN A 122 29.99 14.10 -12.35
CA ASN A 122 30.58 14.53 -13.61
C ASN A 122 30.65 16.06 -13.78
N ARG A 123 30.09 16.84 -12.85
CA ARG A 123 30.14 18.32 -12.87
C ARG A 123 31.08 18.90 -11.81
N ILE A 124 31.53 20.13 -12.00
CA ILE A 124 32.37 20.91 -11.05
C ILE A 124 31.50 21.53 -9.95
N TRP A 125 30.51 20.81 -9.43
CA TRP A 125 29.70 21.28 -8.30
C TRP A 125 30.45 21.06 -6.98
N SER A 126 30.18 21.91 -5.98
CA SER A 126 30.71 21.69 -4.63
C SER A 126 30.22 20.36 -4.10
N LYS A 127 31.16 19.45 -3.81
CA LYS A 127 30.89 18.10 -3.31
C LYS A 127 30.08 18.07 -2.00
N TYR A 128 30.15 19.15 -1.22
CA TYR A 128 29.39 19.33 0.02
C TYR A 128 27.90 19.60 -0.20
N LEU A 129 27.53 20.08 -1.39
CA LEU A 129 26.14 20.38 -1.75
C LEU A 129 25.28 19.11 -1.78
N VAL A 130 25.87 17.96 -2.13
CA VAL A 130 25.20 16.64 -2.09
C VAL A 130 24.70 16.30 -0.70
N VAL A 131 25.53 16.53 0.33
CA VAL A 131 25.16 16.27 1.72
C VAL A 131 24.01 17.18 2.14
N LEU A 132 24.04 18.46 1.76
CA LEU A 132 22.95 19.40 2.06
C LEU A 132 21.64 19.00 1.36
N ILE A 133 21.67 18.66 0.07
CA ILE A 133 20.48 18.18 -0.66
C ILE A 133 19.86 16.99 0.08
N VAL A 134 20.67 15.99 0.43
CA VAL A 134 20.18 14.79 1.10
C VAL A 134 19.58 15.12 2.46
N LEU A 135 20.27 15.93 3.27
CA LEU A 135 19.78 16.31 4.59
C LEU A 135 18.46 17.09 4.51
N PHE A 136 18.42 18.17 3.73
CA PHE A 136 17.22 18.99 3.60
C PHE A 136 16.05 18.20 2.99
N PHE A 137 16.31 17.35 1.99
CA PHE A 137 15.26 16.55 1.38
C PHE A 137 14.60 15.58 2.36
N ASN A 138 15.40 14.87 3.18
CA ASN A 138 14.85 13.96 4.19
C ASN A 138 14.13 14.71 5.33
N ILE A 139 14.67 15.85 5.77
CA ILE A 139 14.01 16.69 6.77
C ILE A 139 12.66 17.20 6.24
N SER A 140 12.64 17.73 5.01
CA SER A 140 11.40 18.19 4.37
C SER A 140 10.38 17.06 4.21
N ALA A 141 10.80 15.87 3.79
CA ALA A 141 9.90 14.72 3.67
C ALA A 141 9.36 14.26 5.02
N HIS A 142 10.18 14.26 6.07
CA HIS A 142 9.73 13.91 7.41
C HIS A 142 8.75 14.95 7.97
N VAL A 143 9.01 16.25 7.75
CA VAL A 143 8.07 17.32 8.12
C VAL A 143 6.75 17.16 7.35
N PHE A 144 6.82 16.84 6.05
CA PHE A 144 5.64 16.57 5.24
C PHE A 144 4.80 15.42 5.82
N ASP A 145 5.42 14.29 6.15
CA ASP A 145 4.71 13.13 6.73
C ASP A 145 4.01 13.47 8.06
N ARG A 146 4.57 14.38 8.86
CA ARG A 146 3.95 14.86 10.11
C ARG A 146 2.76 15.78 9.87
N ILE A 147 2.77 16.54 8.77
CA ILE A 147 1.65 17.37 8.36
C ILE A 147 0.55 16.51 7.74
N ASP A 148 0.92 15.46 7.00
CA ASP A 148 0.01 14.55 6.28
C ASP A 148 -0.48 13.35 7.13
N GLU A 149 -0.30 13.39 8.45
CA GLU A 149 -0.57 12.27 9.38
C GLU A 149 -2.04 11.81 9.40
N GLY A 150 -2.98 12.68 8.98
CA GLY A 150 -4.41 12.36 8.94
C GLY A 150 -4.77 11.30 7.89
N SER A 151 -5.80 10.49 8.15
CA SER A 151 -6.32 9.54 7.16
C SER A 151 -7.17 10.23 6.09
N GLN A 152 -7.07 9.75 4.86
CA GLN A 152 -7.92 10.17 3.75
C GLN A 152 -9.05 9.16 3.55
N THR A 153 -10.29 9.63 3.57
CA THR A 153 -11.44 8.80 3.18
C THR A 153 -11.56 8.78 1.66
N ASN A 154 -11.63 7.59 1.09
CA ASN A 154 -11.83 7.36 -0.34
C ASN A 154 -13.10 6.52 -0.55
N GLU A 155 -13.65 6.57 -1.75
CA GLU A 155 -14.85 5.83 -2.14
C GLU A 155 -14.59 5.06 -3.44
N VAL A 156 -15.01 3.80 -3.47
CA VAL A 156 -14.97 2.91 -4.63
C VAL A 156 -16.38 2.44 -4.92
N ARG A 157 -16.78 2.46 -6.19
CA ARG A 157 -18.07 1.97 -6.67
C ARG A 157 -17.87 1.01 -7.82
N THR A 158 -18.55 -0.11 -7.75
CA THR A 158 -18.52 -1.16 -8.78
C THR A 158 -19.96 -1.60 -9.02
N SER A 159 -20.33 -1.87 -10.27
CA SER A 159 -21.71 -2.26 -10.58
C SER A 159 -21.79 -3.32 -11.66
N ILE A 160 -22.77 -4.21 -11.55
CA ILE A 160 -23.06 -5.24 -12.54
C ILE A 160 -24.57 -5.30 -12.83
N VAL A 161 -24.93 -5.63 -14.06
CA VAL A 161 -26.32 -5.94 -14.43
C VAL A 161 -26.56 -7.44 -14.24
N VAL A 162 -27.68 -7.75 -13.60
CA VAL A 162 -28.14 -9.11 -13.29
C VAL A 162 -29.48 -9.35 -13.97
N HIS A 163 -29.58 -10.45 -14.71
CA HIS A 163 -30.80 -10.91 -15.37
C HIS A 163 -31.74 -11.60 -14.37
N SER A 164 -32.16 -10.86 -13.35
CA SER A 164 -33.11 -11.31 -12.34
C SER A 164 -33.81 -10.11 -11.69
N SER A 165 -34.98 -10.35 -11.12
CA SER A 165 -35.77 -9.31 -10.45
C SER A 165 -35.06 -8.75 -9.20
N SER A 166 -35.34 -7.49 -8.85
CA SER A 166 -34.84 -6.88 -7.61
C SER A 166 -35.20 -7.70 -6.38
N GLN A 167 -36.36 -8.37 -6.37
CA GLN A 167 -36.83 -9.23 -5.30
C GLN A 167 -35.93 -10.46 -5.11
N ASN A 168 -35.57 -11.12 -6.21
CA ASN A 168 -34.71 -12.30 -6.17
C ASN A 168 -33.29 -11.94 -5.72
N VAL A 169 -32.74 -10.85 -6.24
CA VAL A 169 -31.44 -10.35 -5.79
C VAL A 169 -31.48 -9.90 -4.34
N TRP A 170 -32.51 -9.17 -3.93
CA TRP A 170 -32.68 -8.72 -2.55
C TRP A 170 -32.69 -9.89 -1.58
N LYS A 171 -33.39 -10.98 -1.92
CA LYS A 171 -33.41 -12.21 -1.13
C LYS A 171 -32.01 -12.79 -0.93
N LYS A 172 -31.14 -12.76 -1.94
CA LYS A 172 -29.75 -13.26 -1.85
C LYS A 172 -28.89 -12.39 -0.93
N ILE A 173 -28.99 -11.07 -1.02
CA ILE A 173 -28.17 -10.16 -0.20
C ILE A 173 -28.68 -9.98 1.23
N SER A 174 -29.97 -10.22 1.47
CA SER A 174 -30.57 -10.12 2.81
C SER A 174 -30.58 -11.45 3.58
N SER A 175 -30.26 -12.57 2.92
CA SER A 175 -30.10 -13.89 3.55
C SER A 175 -28.63 -14.22 3.86
N SER A 176 -28.41 -15.37 4.50
CA SER A 176 -27.06 -15.97 4.53
C SER A 176 -26.60 -16.25 3.10
N PHE A 177 -25.38 -15.85 2.76
CA PHE A 177 -24.81 -15.99 1.43
C PHE A 177 -23.33 -16.38 1.51
N GLU A 178 -22.91 -17.34 0.69
CA GLU A 178 -21.52 -17.78 0.57
C GLU A 178 -20.95 -17.36 -0.79
N PHE A 179 -19.85 -16.60 -0.77
CA PHE A 179 -19.14 -16.15 -1.97
C PHE A 179 -18.12 -17.19 -2.46
N GLY A 180 -17.68 -18.08 -1.57
CA GLY A 180 -16.61 -19.04 -1.84
C GLY A 180 -15.25 -18.38 -2.07
N GLU A 181 -14.31 -19.14 -2.62
CA GLU A 181 -12.94 -18.66 -2.82
C GLU A 181 -12.83 -17.68 -4.00
N ALA A 182 -12.02 -16.65 -3.80
CA ALA A 182 -11.70 -15.67 -4.83
C ALA A 182 -10.52 -16.13 -5.69
N LYS A 183 -10.54 -15.78 -6.99
CA LYS A 183 -9.51 -16.17 -7.96
C LYS A 183 -8.30 -15.23 -7.96
N ASN A 184 -8.48 -13.97 -7.54
CA ASN A 184 -7.44 -12.94 -7.62
C ASN A 184 -6.17 -13.36 -6.86
N PHE A 185 -5.01 -13.10 -7.46
CA PHE A 185 -3.70 -13.46 -6.89
C PHE A 185 -3.50 -12.91 -5.48
N PHE A 186 -3.86 -11.65 -5.24
CA PHE A 186 -3.62 -10.97 -3.97
C PHE A 186 -4.49 -11.55 -2.84
N PHE A 187 -5.76 -11.84 -3.15
CA PHE A 187 -6.70 -12.50 -2.24
C PHE A 187 -6.22 -13.89 -1.81
N ARG A 188 -5.65 -14.66 -2.74
CA ARG A 188 -5.14 -16.01 -2.43
C ARG A 188 -3.84 -16.02 -1.64
N ASN A 189 -3.13 -14.89 -1.54
CA ASN A 189 -1.82 -14.83 -0.92
C ASN A 189 -1.76 -13.91 0.32
N GLY A 190 -2.89 -13.34 0.77
CA GLY A 190 -2.95 -12.69 2.08
C GLY A 190 -3.94 -11.54 2.23
N VAL A 191 -4.40 -10.93 1.14
CA VAL A 191 -5.40 -9.84 1.21
C VAL A 191 -6.76 -10.41 1.61
N SER A 192 -7.42 -9.77 2.57
CA SER A 192 -8.73 -10.18 3.07
C SER A 192 -9.82 -9.98 2.02
N TYR A 193 -10.69 -10.97 1.87
CA TYR A 193 -11.92 -10.87 1.08
C TYR A 193 -13.05 -11.64 1.78
N PRO A 194 -14.32 -11.28 1.53
CA PRO A 194 -15.45 -11.92 2.20
C PRO A 194 -15.70 -13.33 1.64
N ILE A 195 -15.86 -14.29 2.56
CA ILE A 195 -16.21 -15.69 2.26
C ILE A 195 -17.71 -15.89 2.38
N SER A 196 -18.32 -15.30 3.41
CA SER A 196 -19.76 -15.35 3.63
C SER A 196 -20.26 -14.13 4.38
N MET A 197 -21.57 -13.90 4.27
CA MET A 197 -22.27 -12.88 5.04
C MET A 197 -23.64 -13.37 5.48
N LYS A 198 -24.16 -12.81 6.57
CA LYS A 198 -25.54 -13.02 7.00
C LYS A 198 -26.08 -11.81 7.75
N VAL A 199 -27.35 -11.50 7.54
CA VAL A 199 -28.07 -10.50 8.31
C VAL A 199 -28.60 -11.13 9.59
N VAL A 200 -28.29 -10.54 10.74
CA VAL A 200 -28.77 -10.99 12.05
C VAL A 200 -29.41 -9.85 12.83
N HIS A 201 -30.35 -10.17 13.71
CA HIS A 201 -30.95 -9.22 14.63
C HIS A 201 -30.43 -9.48 16.04
N LYS A 202 -29.69 -8.53 16.60
CA LYS A 202 -29.16 -8.59 17.96
C LYS A 202 -29.47 -7.29 18.70
N ASN A 203 -30.00 -7.39 19.92
CA ASN A 203 -30.29 -6.25 20.80
C ASN A 203 -31.11 -5.13 20.13
N GLY A 204 -32.12 -5.51 19.33
CA GLY A 204 -32.98 -4.56 18.61
C GLY A 204 -32.33 -3.85 17.41
N ARG A 205 -31.11 -4.24 17.01
CA ARG A 205 -30.41 -3.71 15.83
C ARG A 205 -30.17 -4.81 14.80
N ARG A 206 -30.16 -4.43 13.52
CA ARG A 206 -29.75 -5.29 12.40
C ARG A 206 -28.24 -5.18 12.22
N LEU A 207 -27.57 -6.32 12.15
CA LEU A 207 -26.14 -6.43 11.90
C LEU A 207 -25.90 -7.26 10.65
N LEU A 208 -24.87 -6.90 9.90
CA LEU A 208 -24.30 -7.74 8.85
C LEU A 208 -23.06 -8.43 9.46
N GLU A 209 -23.18 -9.72 9.78
CA GLU A 209 -22.04 -10.54 10.18
C GLU A 209 -21.34 -11.03 8.92
N CYS A 210 -20.04 -10.73 8.78
CA CYS A 210 -19.23 -11.10 7.63
C CYS A 210 -18.03 -11.94 8.08
N GLU A 211 -17.84 -13.08 7.42
CA GLU A 211 -16.64 -13.90 7.56
C GLU A 211 -15.67 -13.56 6.44
N TYR A 212 -14.47 -13.12 6.78
CA TYR A 212 -13.36 -12.90 5.84
C TYR A 212 -12.29 -13.97 6.03
N THR A 213 -11.44 -14.14 5.03
CA THR A 213 -10.28 -15.05 5.11
C THR A 213 -9.37 -14.82 6.31
N ASN A 214 -9.28 -13.59 6.82
CA ASN A 214 -8.38 -13.23 7.91
C ASN A 214 -9.08 -12.94 9.25
N GLY A 215 -10.41 -13.12 9.33
CA GLY A 215 -11.18 -12.95 10.56
C GLY A 215 -12.65 -12.57 10.30
N ALA A 216 -13.45 -12.58 11.37
CA ALA A 216 -14.85 -12.16 11.32
C ALA A 216 -15.00 -10.67 11.69
N THR A 217 -16.03 -10.03 11.16
CA THR A 217 -16.42 -8.67 11.55
C THR A 217 -17.95 -8.52 11.54
N SER A 218 -18.45 -7.48 12.19
CA SER A 218 -19.87 -7.16 12.23
C SER A 218 -20.06 -5.68 11.89
N ALA A 219 -20.93 -5.41 10.92
CA ALA A 219 -21.30 -4.06 10.54
C ALA A 219 -22.72 -3.73 11.02
N PHE A 220 -22.94 -2.50 11.47
CA PHE A 220 -24.27 -2.01 11.78
C PHE A 220 -25.02 -1.68 10.50
N ILE A 221 -26.15 -2.33 10.25
CA ILE A 221 -27.01 -2.00 9.12
C ILE A 221 -27.77 -0.71 9.45
N GLY A 222 -27.66 0.28 8.57
CA GLY A 222 -28.37 1.54 8.66
C GLY A 222 -29.68 1.48 7.86
N GLU A 223 -29.66 2.00 6.64
CA GLU A 223 -30.78 1.87 5.71
C GLU A 223 -30.92 0.42 5.25
N PHE A 224 -32.15 -0.09 5.31
CA PHE A 224 -32.53 -1.42 4.85
C PHE A 224 -33.91 -1.32 4.20
N ILE A 225 -33.93 -0.78 2.99
CA ILE A 225 -35.11 -0.55 2.18
C ILE A 225 -35.24 -1.72 1.21
N GLU A 226 -36.30 -2.50 1.38
CA GLU A 226 -36.54 -3.72 0.62
C GLU A 226 -36.45 -3.49 -0.89
N ASN A 227 -35.76 -4.41 -1.59
CA ASN A 227 -35.57 -4.39 -3.04
C ASN A 227 -34.83 -3.15 -3.59
N SER A 228 -34.18 -2.36 -2.73
CA SER A 228 -33.59 -1.08 -3.12
C SER A 228 -32.22 -0.82 -2.50
N VAL A 229 -32.11 -0.67 -1.18
CA VAL A 229 -30.86 -0.22 -0.54
C VAL A 229 -30.60 -0.96 0.75
N MET A 230 -29.37 -1.46 0.90
CA MET A 230 -28.82 -1.93 2.17
C MET A 230 -27.46 -1.27 2.42
N ASN A 231 -27.37 -0.39 3.41
CA ASN A 231 -26.10 0.20 3.82
C ASN A 231 -25.67 -0.27 5.21
N PHE A 232 -24.37 -0.28 5.45
CA PHE A 232 -23.80 -0.76 6.69
C PHE A 232 -22.51 -0.02 7.04
N LYS A 233 -22.24 0.12 8.34
CA LYS A 233 -21.06 0.80 8.89
C LYS A 233 -20.29 -0.11 9.81
N PHE A 234 -18.98 -0.15 9.64
CA PHE A 234 -18.10 -0.94 10.50
C PHE A 234 -17.67 -0.09 11.71
N PRO A 235 -17.85 -0.59 12.93
CA PRO A 235 -17.47 0.16 14.13
C PRO A 235 -15.97 0.16 14.38
N GLU A 236 -15.27 -0.85 13.87
CA GLU A 236 -13.85 -1.07 14.13
C GLU A 236 -13.12 -1.45 12.84
N PRO A 237 -11.82 -1.12 12.71
CA PRO A 237 -11.00 -1.54 11.59
C PRO A 237 -10.95 -3.06 11.42
N GLN A 238 -11.17 -3.54 10.20
CA GLN A 238 -11.00 -4.96 9.87
C GLN A 238 -9.52 -5.30 9.69
N VAL A 239 -9.19 -6.57 9.90
CA VAL A 239 -7.90 -7.10 9.42
C VAL A 239 -7.98 -7.18 7.90
N THR A 240 -7.32 -6.28 7.20
CA THR A 240 -7.34 -6.21 5.72
C THR A 240 -6.32 -7.14 5.08
N MET A 241 -5.34 -7.64 5.83
CA MET A 241 -4.33 -8.54 5.30
C MET A 241 -3.59 -9.32 6.39
N LYS A 242 -3.32 -10.61 6.13
CA LYS A 242 -2.34 -11.43 6.86
C LYS A 242 -1.47 -12.14 5.83
N GLU A 243 -0.17 -11.94 5.92
CA GLU A 243 0.77 -12.41 4.91
C GLU A 243 1.75 -13.42 5.49
N THR A 244 2.21 -14.33 4.63
CA THR A 244 3.30 -15.23 4.98
C THR A 244 4.60 -14.45 5.14
N SER A 245 5.23 -14.58 6.30
CA SER A 245 6.62 -14.18 6.57
C SER A 245 7.47 -15.41 6.89
N PHE A 246 8.79 -15.21 7.03
CA PHE A 246 9.69 -16.27 7.51
C PHE A 246 9.32 -16.83 8.89
N TYR A 247 8.56 -16.10 9.70
CA TYR A 247 8.15 -16.51 11.05
C TYR A 247 6.67 -16.93 11.14
N GLY A 248 6.01 -17.15 9.99
CA GLY A 248 4.60 -17.48 9.90
C GLY A 248 3.73 -16.31 9.44
N ASN A 249 2.41 -16.45 9.60
CA ASN A 249 1.46 -15.45 9.14
C ASN A 249 1.42 -14.24 10.08
N VAL A 250 1.67 -13.05 9.54
CA VAL A 250 1.69 -11.78 10.27
C VAL A 250 0.70 -10.80 9.66
N GLU A 251 0.00 -10.04 10.51
CA GLU A 251 -0.70 -8.83 10.08
C GLU A 251 0.35 -7.70 9.99
N PRO A 252 0.59 -7.13 8.80
CA PRO A 252 1.61 -6.09 8.65
C PRO A 252 1.28 -4.87 9.52
N LYS A 253 2.22 -4.48 10.39
CA LYS A 253 2.01 -3.40 11.37
C LYS A 253 1.62 -2.06 10.72
N HIS A 254 2.05 -1.84 9.49
CA HIS A 254 1.82 -0.60 8.77
C HIS A 254 0.38 -0.44 8.27
N ILE A 255 -0.31 -1.55 7.95
CA ILE A 255 -1.70 -1.56 7.45
C ILE A 255 -2.71 -1.62 8.59
N ARG A 256 -2.37 -2.24 9.72
CA ARG A 256 -3.25 -2.41 10.88
C ARG A 256 -3.89 -1.09 11.31
N GLY A 257 -5.21 -1.00 11.18
CA GLY A 257 -5.99 0.19 11.54
C GLY A 257 -5.78 1.42 10.63
N ARG A 258 -4.98 1.30 9.57
CA ARG A 258 -4.66 2.40 8.65
C ARG A 258 -5.33 2.30 7.31
N ILE A 259 -5.53 1.09 6.80
CA ILE A 259 -6.41 0.84 5.66
C ILE A 259 -7.53 -0.07 6.14
N TRP A 260 -8.75 0.45 6.14
CA TRP A 260 -9.94 -0.28 6.56
C TRP A 260 -11.22 0.37 6.03
N ALA A 261 -12.27 -0.43 5.85
CA ALA A 261 -13.55 0.02 5.33
C ALA A 261 -14.43 0.56 6.47
N SER A 262 -14.91 1.80 6.36
CA SER A 262 -15.79 2.40 7.37
C SER A 262 -17.27 2.23 7.01
N PHE A 263 -17.58 2.07 5.72
CA PHE A 263 -18.94 1.97 5.20
C PHE A 263 -19.00 1.10 3.95
N GLY A 264 -20.09 0.33 3.83
CA GLY A 264 -20.47 -0.38 2.61
C GLY A 264 -21.95 -0.16 2.29
N GLU A 265 -22.30 -0.29 1.01
CA GLU A 265 -23.68 -0.21 0.52
C GLU A 265 -23.88 -1.13 -0.68
N PHE A 266 -25.02 -1.83 -0.69
CA PHE A 266 -25.60 -2.43 -1.89
C PHE A 266 -26.83 -1.63 -2.31
N ARG A 267 -26.87 -1.22 -3.57
CA ARG A 267 -27.99 -0.51 -4.18
C ARG A 267 -28.49 -1.27 -5.41
N LEU A 268 -29.79 -1.53 -5.44
CA LEU A 268 -30.50 -2.21 -6.51
C LEU A 268 -31.27 -1.18 -7.33
N ILE A 269 -30.94 -1.08 -8.61
CA ILE A 269 -31.52 -0.11 -9.54
C ILE A 269 -32.21 -0.90 -10.65
N PRO A 270 -33.54 -0.96 -10.70
CA PRO A 270 -34.25 -1.59 -11.82
C PRO A 270 -33.87 -0.91 -13.14
N VAL A 271 -33.51 -1.71 -14.15
CA VAL A 271 -33.10 -1.19 -15.47
C VAL A 271 -34.12 -1.47 -16.59
N GLY A 272 -35.21 -2.19 -16.26
CA GLY A 272 -36.24 -2.61 -17.21
C GLY A 272 -36.13 -4.09 -17.56
N ASN A 273 -37.13 -4.65 -18.25
CA ASN A 273 -37.17 -6.05 -18.71
C ASN A 273 -36.96 -7.12 -17.61
N GLY A 274 -37.30 -6.80 -16.35
CA GLY A 274 -37.08 -7.72 -15.22
C GLY A 274 -35.62 -7.82 -14.76
N GLU A 275 -34.72 -6.97 -15.27
CA GLU A 275 -33.32 -6.91 -14.88
C GLU A 275 -33.07 -5.84 -13.81
N VAL A 276 -32.01 -6.04 -13.03
CA VAL A 276 -31.57 -5.10 -11.99
C VAL A 276 -30.07 -4.86 -12.08
N LYS A 277 -29.66 -3.60 -11.95
CA LYS A 277 -28.26 -3.24 -11.73
C LYS A 277 -27.97 -3.21 -10.23
N ILE A 278 -26.99 -3.99 -9.80
CA ILE A 278 -26.46 -3.97 -8.44
C ILE A 278 -25.24 -3.06 -8.42
N GLU A 279 -25.24 -2.04 -7.58
CA GLU A 279 -24.10 -1.16 -7.30
C GLU A 279 -23.60 -1.44 -5.88
N ALA A 280 -22.33 -1.82 -5.75
CA ALA A 280 -21.62 -1.92 -4.48
C ALA A 280 -20.77 -0.67 -4.28
N THR A 281 -20.89 -0.02 -3.12
CA THR A 281 -20.07 1.13 -2.72
C THR A 281 -19.32 0.79 -1.44
N THR A 282 -18.01 1.04 -1.41
CA THR A 282 -17.20 0.98 -0.19
C THR A 282 -16.53 2.32 0.04
N ARG A 283 -16.66 2.86 1.25
CA ARG A 283 -15.83 3.98 1.72
C ARG A 283 -14.80 3.45 2.70
N TYR A 284 -13.54 3.77 2.45
CA TYR A 284 -12.42 3.28 3.25
C TYR A 284 -11.50 4.43 3.66
N SER A 285 -10.86 4.24 4.81
CA SER A 285 -9.86 5.15 5.37
C SER A 285 -8.48 4.72 4.87
N ASN A 286 -7.65 5.66 4.42
CA ASN A 286 -6.25 5.44 4.04
C ASN A 286 -5.33 6.34 4.85
N GLY A 287 -4.59 5.75 5.79
CA GLY A 287 -3.53 6.39 6.58
C GLY A 287 -2.11 6.07 6.14
N LEU A 288 -1.91 5.43 4.98
CA LEU A 288 -0.58 5.16 4.43
C LEU A 288 -0.15 6.25 3.45
N GLY A 289 1.06 6.75 3.64
CA GLY A 289 1.71 7.66 2.70
C GLY A 289 2.69 6.92 1.77
N PRO A 290 2.93 7.42 0.55
CA PRO A 290 2.21 8.50 -0.11
C PRO A 290 0.78 8.09 -0.47
N LYS A 291 -0.21 8.92 -0.10
CA LYS A 291 -1.63 8.57 -0.18
C LYS A 291 -2.08 8.20 -1.59
N PHE A 292 -1.61 8.92 -2.60
CA PHE A 292 -1.96 8.66 -4.00
C PHE A 292 -1.57 7.24 -4.44
N TYR A 293 -0.41 6.75 -3.98
CA TYR A 293 0.10 5.44 -4.41
C TYR A 293 -0.69 4.30 -3.78
N TRP A 294 -0.89 4.38 -2.46
CA TRP A 294 -1.67 3.37 -1.75
C TRP A 294 -3.15 3.40 -2.12
N LYS A 295 -3.67 4.56 -2.55
CA LYS A 295 -5.02 4.66 -3.14
C LYS A 295 -5.15 3.78 -4.38
N LEU A 296 -4.17 3.74 -5.29
CA LEU A 296 -4.24 2.89 -6.49
C LEU A 296 -4.41 1.41 -6.14
N TRP A 297 -3.63 0.93 -5.16
CA TRP A 297 -3.73 -0.45 -4.68
C TRP A 297 -5.04 -0.72 -3.95
N SER A 298 -5.47 0.18 -3.06
CA SER A 298 -6.73 0.01 -2.33
C SER A 298 -7.95 0.06 -3.24
N ASP A 299 -8.00 0.99 -4.20
CA ASP A 299 -9.08 1.08 -5.18
C ASP A 299 -9.19 -0.21 -5.98
N TYR A 300 -8.06 -0.69 -6.52
CA TYR A 300 -8.01 -1.93 -7.28
C TYR A 300 -8.46 -3.15 -6.46
N LEU A 301 -7.95 -3.32 -5.24
CA LEU A 301 -8.30 -4.48 -4.40
C LEU A 301 -9.75 -4.43 -3.92
N ILE A 302 -10.31 -3.25 -3.65
CA ILE A 302 -11.72 -3.10 -3.28
C ILE A 302 -12.63 -3.35 -4.49
N ASP A 303 -12.25 -2.87 -5.67
CA ASP A 303 -12.99 -3.11 -6.91
C ASP A 303 -13.02 -4.62 -7.27
N GLU A 304 -11.88 -5.30 -7.18
CA GLU A 304 -11.79 -6.76 -7.35
C GLU A 304 -12.60 -7.53 -6.29
N MET A 305 -12.68 -7.01 -5.07
CA MET A 305 -13.51 -7.59 -4.01
C MET A 305 -14.99 -7.40 -4.34
N HIS A 306 -15.40 -6.22 -4.83
CA HIS A 306 -16.76 -5.99 -5.29
C HIS A 306 -17.11 -6.91 -6.45
N GLU A 307 -16.26 -7.04 -7.47
CA GLU A 307 -16.44 -7.97 -8.58
C GLU A 307 -16.65 -9.41 -8.08
N HIS A 308 -15.80 -9.90 -7.18
CA HIS A 308 -15.95 -11.24 -6.59
C HIS A 308 -17.33 -11.44 -5.93
N VAL A 309 -17.76 -10.47 -5.12
CA VAL A 309 -19.07 -10.50 -4.44
C VAL A 309 -20.23 -10.42 -5.42
N LEU A 310 -20.20 -9.45 -6.32
CA LEU A 310 -21.28 -9.15 -7.26
C LEU A 310 -21.46 -10.26 -8.30
N GLN A 311 -20.38 -10.83 -8.83
CA GLN A 311 -20.44 -11.95 -9.77
C GLN A 311 -21.07 -13.18 -9.14
N ARG A 312 -20.77 -13.47 -7.86
CA ARG A 312 -21.38 -14.59 -7.15
C ARG A 312 -22.87 -14.38 -6.92
N ILE A 313 -23.28 -13.17 -6.52
CA ILE A 313 -24.70 -12.82 -6.39
C ILE A 313 -25.42 -12.94 -7.73
N LYS A 314 -24.81 -12.44 -8.81
CA LYS A 314 -25.34 -12.54 -10.18
C LYS A 314 -25.62 -14.00 -10.56
N LEU A 315 -24.61 -14.86 -10.48
CA LEU A 315 -24.72 -16.27 -10.85
C LEU A 315 -25.83 -16.99 -10.09
N GLU A 316 -25.94 -16.76 -8.77
CA GLU A 316 -26.95 -17.41 -7.93
C GLU A 316 -28.36 -16.84 -8.12
N ALA A 317 -28.49 -15.55 -8.43
CA ALA A 317 -29.76 -14.91 -8.72
C ALA A 317 -30.31 -15.37 -10.07
N GLU A 318 -29.50 -15.34 -11.13
CA GLU A 318 -29.88 -15.75 -12.49
C GLU A 318 -30.27 -17.23 -12.55
N LYS A 319 -29.52 -18.10 -11.86
CA LYS A 319 -29.88 -19.51 -11.73
C LYS A 319 -31.26 -19.72 -11.08
N THR A 320 -31.60 -18.88 -10.10
CA THR A 320 -32.91 -18.94 -9.44
C THR A 320 -34.02 -18.46 -10.39
N GLU A 321 -33.75 -17.42 -11.17
CA GLU A 321 -34.66 -16.90 -12.19
C GLU A 321 -34.95 -17.95 -13.28
N GLU A 322 -33.91 -18.60 -13.82
CA GLU A 322 -34.06 -19.63 -14.84
C GLU A 322 -34.90 -20.82 -14.34
N LEU A 323 -34.73 -21.22 -13.08
CA LEU A 323 -35.53 -22.28 -12.47
C LEU A 323 -36.99 -21.87 -12.32
N ASN A 324 -37.25 -20.63 -11.93
CA ASN A 324 -38.62 -20.10 -11.82
C ASN A 324 -39.31 -19.95 -13.18
N GLN A 325 -38.56 -19.73 -14.26
CA GLN A 325 -39.12 -19.63 -15.62
C GLN A 325 -39.37 -21.00 -16.27
N ARG A 326 -38.74 -22.08 -15.79
CA ARG A 326 -38.89 -23.45 -16.30
C ARG A 326 -39.96 -24.27 -15.56
N GLY A 327 -40.38 -23.84 -14.37
CA GLY A 327 -41.41 -24.49 -13.55
C GLY A 327 -42.76 -23.81 -13.71
#